data_AF-A0A3R5W0W7-F1
#
_entry.id   AF-A0A3R5W0W7-F1
#
_cell.length_a   1.000
_cell.length_b   1.000
_cell.length_c   1.000
_cell.angle_alpha   90.00
_cell.angle_beta   90.00
_cell.angle_gamma   90.00
#
_symmetry.space_group_name_H-M   'P 1'
#
loop_
_entity.id
_entity.type
_entity.pdbx_description
1 polymer ?
#
loop_
_entity_poly.entity_id
_entity_poly.type
_entity_poly.pdbx_seq_one_letter_code
_entity_poly.pdbx_strand_id
1 'polypeptide(L)'
;MGWKPCFFEYTESLRGTKANTNAAQGLGEMLEIAFNGEVTPNKKLKHEIDGANGWYHYESRFGLSVYSENGEVERYNVFHVYMIVRHDKNGRKYLYDIINIKKETSTPLSY
;
A
#
# COMPACT_ATOMS: atom_id res chain seq x y z
N MET A 1 1.94 -21.45 5.17
CA MET A 1 2.00 -20.55 6.34
C MET A 1 1.61 -19.15 5.88
N GLY A 2 0.41 -18.70 6.22
CA GLY A 2 -0.16 -17.44 5.75
C GLY A 2 0.56 -16.25 6.38
N TRP A 3 1.13 -15.42 5.53
CA TRP A 3 1.79 -14.18 5.92
C TRP A 3 0.71 -13.16 6.28
N LYS A 4 0.52 -12.86 7.58
CA LYS A 4 -0.26 -11.70 8.03
C LYS A 4 0.72 -10.60 8.37
N PRO A 5 0.82 -9.55 7.54
CA PRO A 5 1.76 -8.50 7.85
C PRO A 5 1.20 -7.63 8.97
N CYS A 6 1.93 -7.57 10.08
CA CYS A 6 1.61 -6.71 11.21
C CYS A 6 2.05 -5.26 10.86
N PHE A 7 1.29 -4.59 10.01
CA PHE A 7 1.56 -3.21 9.53
C PHE A 7 1.09 -2.10 10.48
N PHE A 8 0.63 -2.46 11.69
CA PHE A 8 -0.20 -1.61 12.54
C PHE A 8 0.51 -0.39 13.15
N GLU A 9 1.85 -0.32 13.15
CA GLU A 9 2.57 0.80 13.80
C GLU A 9 2.61 2.09 12.96
N TYR A 10 2.38 2.05 11.64
CA TYR A 10 2.54 3.25 10.78
C TYR A 10 1.35 4.21 10.81
N THR A 11 0.12 3.69 10.98
CA THR A 11 -1.12 4.49 10.95
C THR A 11 -1.18 5.54 12.07
N GLU A 12 -0.52 5.31 13.21
CA GLU A 12 -0.54 6.23 14.35
C GLU A 12 0.17 7.56 14.05
N SER A 13 1.21 7.56 13.19
CA SER A 13 1.97 8.76 12.85
C SER A 13 1.27 9.71 11.86
N LEU A 14 0.27 9.22 11.11
CA LEU A 14 -0.47 10.01 10.11
C LEU A 14 -1.66 10.81 10.70
N ARG A 15 -1.95 10.63 12.01
CA ARG A 15 -3.11 11.20 12.72
C ARG A 15 -3.03 12.72 13.01
N GLY A 16 -2.15 13.45 12.33
CA GLY A 16 -1.95 14.90 12.56
C GLY A 16 -3.06 15.80 12.00
N THR A 17 -3.82 15.35 10.99
CA THR A 17 -4.94 16.12 10.40
C THR A 17 -6.10 15.21 9.98
N LYS A 18 -7.33 15.72 10.02
CA LYS A 18 -8.54 14.95 9.63
C LYS A 18 -8.47 14.43 8.19
N ALA A 19 -7.91 15.23 7.26
CA ALA A 19 -7.72 14.82 5.87
C ALA A 19 -6.73 13.65 5.73
N ASN A 20 -5.60 13.68 6.45
CA ASN A 20 -4.62 12.59 6.45
C ASN A 20 -5.17 11.32 7.10
N THR A 21 -6.03 11.46 8.11
CA THR A 21 -6.65 10.30 8.80
C THR A 21 -7.69 9.62 7.91
N ASN A 22 -8.49 10.39 7.17
CA ASN A 22 -9.48 9.84 6.22
C ASN A 22 -8.80 9.22 4.98
N ALA A 23 -7.70 9.81 4.48
CA ALA A 23 -6.92 9.20 3.40
C ALA A 23 -6.15 7.94 3.84
N ALA A 24 -5.86 7.81 5.14
CA ALA A 24 -5.28 6.60 5.71
C ALA A 24 -6.31 5.46 5.89
N GLN A 25 -7.62 5.77 5.89
CA GLN A 25 -8.67 4.75 5.82
C GLN A 25 -8.60 4.09 4.43
N GLY A 26 -8.24 2.80 4.38
CA GLY A 26 -7.94 2.08 3.14
C GLY A 26 -6.50 1.59 3.05
N LEU A 27 -5.55 2.18 3.78
CA LEU A 27 -4.16 1.70 3.78
C LEU A 27 -4.03 0.31 4.41
N GLY A 28 -4.77 0.05 5.48
CA GLY A 28 -4.77 -1.26 6.14
C GLY A 28 -5.33 -2.34 5.21
N GLU A 29 -6.47 -2.07 4.60
CA GLU A 29 -7.15 -2.96 3.65
C GLU A 29 -6.28 -3.23 2.42
N MET A 30 -5.59 -2.20 1.90
CA MET A 30 -4.64 -2.35 0.79
C MET A 30 -3.45 -3.23 1.17
N LEU A 31 -2.95 -3.13 2.41
CA LEU A 31 -1.87 -3.98 2.91
C LEU A 31 -2.31 -5.43 3.14
N GLU A 32 -3.57 -5.65 3.50
CA GLU A 32 -4.13 -7.00 3.69
C GLU A 32 -4.26 -7.78 2.38
N ILE A 33 -4.57 -7.10 1.27
CA ILE A 33 -4.71 -7.72 -0.06
C ILE A 33 -3.39 -7.72 -0.86
N ALA A 34 -2.28 -7.32 -0.24
CA ALA A 34 -0.97 -7.26 -0.88
C ALA A 34 -0.51 -8.65 -1.39
N PHE A 35 0.06 -8.71 -2.58
CA PHE A 35 0.54 -9.94 -3.21
C PHE A 35 1.90 -9.73 -3.91
N ASN A 36 2.45 -10.78 -4.51
CA ASN A 36 3.75 -10.76 -5.22
C ASN A 36 4.91 -10.18 -4.41
N GLY A 37 5.15 -10.74 -3.22
CA GLY A 37 6.23 -10.29 -2.34
C GLY A 37 7.63 -10.63 -2.85
N GLU A 38 8.37 -9.63 -3.33
CA GLU A 38 9.78 -9.73 -3.70
C GLU A 38 10.69 -9.10 -2.65
N VAL A 39 11.84 -9.72 -2.37
CA VAL A 39 12.78 -9.22 -1.35
C VAL A 39 14.09 -8.82 -1.98
N THR A 40 14.57 -7.64 -1.64
CA THR A 40 15.90 -7.16 -2.00
C THR A 40 16.71 -6.86 -0.74
N PRO A 41 17.96 -7.35 -0.64
CA PRO A 41 18.79 -7.06 0.52
C PRO A 41 19.14 -5.58 0.56
N ASN A 42 19.35 -5.05 1.77
CA ASN A 42 19.86 -3.70 1.90
C ASN A 42 21.32 -3.64 1.41
N LYS A 43 21.60 -2.68 0.51
CA LYS A 43 22.93 -2.46 -0.07
C LYS A 43 23.59 -1.16 0.43
N LYS A 44 22.93 -0.41 1.32
CA LYS A 44 23.39 0.93 1.75
C LYS A 44 23.57 1.00 3.26
N LEU A 45 24.73 1.50 3.70
CA LEU A 45 25.10 1.69 5.12
C LEU A 45 24.07 2.57 5.87
N LYS A 46 23.50 3.57 5.19
CA LYS A 46 22.50 4.49 5.78
C LYS A 46 21.20 3.82 6.27
N HIS A 47 20.96 2.55 5.92
CA HIS A 47 19.76 1.80 6.32
C HIS A 47 20.10 0.54 7.12
N GLU A 48 21.28 0.48 7.75
CA GLU A 48 21.72 -0.66 8.56
C GLU A 48 20.83 -0.99 9.77
N ILE A 49 20.01 -0.05 10.22
CA ILE A 49 19.07 -0.24 11.34
C ILE A 49 17.65 -0.38 10.80
N ASP A 50 17.17 0.63 10.08
CA ASP A 50 15.78 0.74 9.63
C ASP A 50 15.39 -0.20 8.48
N GLY A 51 16.37 -0.66 7.70
CA GLY A 51 16.19 -1.59 6.59
C GLY A 51 17.18 -2.74 6.68
N ALA A 52 17.64 -3.07 7.90
CA ALA A 52 18.68 -4.08 8.14
C ALA A 52 18.37 -5.42 7.46
N ASN A 53 17.10 -5.82 7.50
CA ASN A 53 16.61 -7.08 6.97
C ASN A 53 16.09 -6.95 5.52
N GLY A 54 16.40 -5.84 4.85
CA GLY A 54 16.09 -5.61 3.45
C GLY A 54 14.77 -4.89 3.18
N TRP A 55 14.43 -4.87 1.91
CA TRP A 55 13.30 -4.16 1.32
C TRP A 55 12.38 -5.15 0.63
N TYR A 56 11.11 -5.10 0.99
CA TYR A 56 10.07 -5.94 0.42
C TYR A 56 9.25 -5.10 -0.55
N HIS A 57 8.97 -5.65 -1.71
CA HIS A 57 8.14 -5.05 -2.73
C HIS A 57 6.88 -5.90 -2.84
N TYR A 58 5.73 -5.25 -2.74
CA TYR A 58 4.43 -5.90 -2.92
C TYR A 58 3.63 -5.18 -3.98
N GLU A 59 2.75 -5.90 -4.63
CA GLU A 59 1.70 -5.34 -5.47
C GLU A 59 0.40 -5.29 -4.67
N SER A 60 -0.42 -4.27 -4.92
CA SER A 60 -1.76 -4.17 -4.35
C SER A 60 -2.67 -3.33 -5.23
N ARG A 61 -3.93 -3.17 -4.82
CA ARG A 61 -4.94 -2.39 -5.53
C ARG A 61 -5.77 -1.55 -4.57
N PHE A 62 -6.26 -0.41 -5.06
CA PHE A 62 -7.32 0.34 -4.38
C PHE A 62 -8.29 0.93 -5.41
N GLY A 63 -9.50 1.26 -4.97
CA GLY A 63 -10.55 1.82 -5.83
C GLY A 63 -11.04 3.16 -5.32
N LEU A 64 -11.27 4.12 -6.23
CA LEU A 64 -11.99 5.35 -5.92
C LEU A 64 -13.39 5.28 -6.54
N SER A 65 -14.42 5.37 -5.70
CA SER A 65 -15.82 5.50 -6.14
C SER A 65 -16.06 6.89 -6.72
N VAL A 66 -16.69 6.95 -7.90
CA VAL A 66 -17.21 8.18 -8.49
C VAL A 66 -18.71 8.20 -8.30
N TYR A 67 -19.22 9.28 -7.69
CA TYR A 67 -20.64 9.45 -7.42
C TYR A 67 -21.31 10.33 -8.49
N SER A 68 -22.55 10.00 -8.82
CA SER A 68 -23.44 10.83 -9.63
C SER A 68 -23.95 12.04 -8.83
N GLU A 69 -24.60 12.98 -9.50
CA GLU A 69 -25.30 14.11 -8.87
C GLU A 69 -26.39 13.67 -7.88
N ASN A 70 -26.94 12.47 -8.05
CA ASN A 70 -27.95 11.88 -7.16
C ASN A 70 -27.35 11.22 -5.92
N GLY A 71 -26.01 11.19 -5.78
CA GLY A 71 -25.32 10.56 -4.66
C GLY A 71 -25.18 9.03 -4.77
N GLU A 72 -25.43 8.45 -5.95
CA GLU A 72 -25.20 7.02 -6.22
C GLU A 72 -23.82 6.78 -6.83
N VAL A 73 -23.18 5.65 -6.52
CA VAL A 73 -21.88 5.28 -7.12
C VAL A 73 -22.07 4.89 -8.59
N GLU A 74 -21.53 5.68 -9.51
CA GLU A 74 -21.57 5.40 -10.96
C GLU A 74 -20.52 4.36 -11.38
N ARG A 75 -19.32 4.44 -10.80
CA ARG A 75 -18.18 3.58 -11.17
C ARG A 75 -17.10 3.58 -10.11
N TYR A 76 -16.25 2.56 -10.17
CA TYR A 76 -15.00 2.51 -9.43
C TYR A 76 -13.81 2.66 -10.39
N ASN A 77 -12.98 3.67 -10.16
CA ASN A 77 -11.66 3.73 -10.78
C ASN A 77 -10.71 2.87 -9.95
N VAL A 78 -10.30 1.72 -10.48
CA VAL A 78 -9.35 0.82 -9.83
C VAL A 78 -7.93 1.23 -10.20
N PHE A 79 -7.03 1.20 -9.22
CA PHE A 79 -5.62 1.51 -9.36
C PHE A 79 -4.78 0.34 -8.87
N HIS A 80 -3.79 -0.01 -9.67
CA HIS A 80 -2.72 -0.92 -9.29
C HIS A 80 -1.56 -0.12 -8.68
N VAL A 81 -0.95 -0.64 -7.62
CA VAL A 81 0.16 0.01 -6.91
C VAL A 81 1.29 -0.95 -6.58
N TYR A 82 2.47 -0.40 -6.38
CA TYR A 82 3.62 -1.09 -5.82
C TYR A 82 3.96 -0.50 -4.45
N MET A 83 4.02 -1.33 -3.42
CA MET A 83 4.34 -0.94 -2.06
C MET A 83 5.77 -1.34 -1.72
N ILE A 84 6.54 -0.39 -1.20
CA ILE A 84 7.86 -0.63 -0.64
C ILE A 84 7.73 -0.72 0.87
N VAL A 85 8.23 -1.82 1.43
CA VAL A 85 8.16 -2.11 2.86
C VAL A 85 9.57 -2.34 3.37
N ARG A 86 10.00 -1.54 4.34
CA ARG A 86 11.29 -1.72 5.01
C ARG A 86 11.17 -2.72 6.15
N HIS A 87 12.22 -3.51 6.35
CA HIS A 87 12.30 -4.48 7.43
C HIS A 87 13.46 -4.10 8.35
N ASP A 88 13.12 -3.65 9.55
CA ASP A 88 14.10 -3.15 10.52
C ASP A 88 14.88 -4.30 11.16
N LYS A 89 15.95 -3.94 11.90
CA LYS A 89 16.79 -4.88 12.63
C LYS A 89 16.03 -5.72 13.68
N ASN A 90 14.93 -5.21 14.22
CA ASN A 90 14.12 -5.86 15.24
C ASN A 90 13.08 -6.84 14.67
N GLY A 91 13.02 -6.98 13.33
CA GLY A 91 12.07 -7.88 12.67
C GLY A 91 10.73 -7.22 12.31
N ARG A 92 10.58 -5.91 12.53
CA ARG A 92 9.35 -5.15 12.27
C ARG A 92 9.33 -4.63 10.84
N LYS A 93 8.14 -4.65 10.24
CA LYS A 93 7.92 -4.20 8.88
C LYS A 93 7.12 -2.91 8.85
N TYR A 94 7.56 -1.97 8.03
CA TYR A 94 6.94 -0.67 7.90
C TYR A 94 6.72 -0.35 6.43
N LEU A 95 5.50 0.08 6.08
CA LEU A 95 5.24 0.68 4.78
C LEU A 95 6.13 1.93 4.66
N TYR A 96 7.02 1.92 3.68
CA TYR A 96 7.96 3.00 3.42
C TYR A 96 7.43 3.95 2.35
N ASP A 97 6.92 3.39 1.25
CA ASP A 97 6.40 4.18 0.13
C ASP A 97 5.37 3.38 -0.69
N ILE A 98 4.51 4.09 -1.42
CA ILE A 98 3.59 3.56 -2.42
C ILE A 98 3.94 4.23 -3.75
N ILE A 99 4.42 3.44 -4.69
CA ILE A 99 4.92 3.91 -5.98
C ILE A 99 4.14 3.29 -7.14
N ASN A 100 4.40 3.79 -8.34
CA ASN A 100 3.88 3.23 -9.59
C ASN A 100 2.35 3.06 -9.60
N ILE A 101 1.63 4.05 -9.04
CA ILE A 101 0.16 4.08 -9.04
C ILE A 101 -0.31 4.22 -10.49
N LYS A 102 -1.01 3.22 -10.99
CA LYS A 102 -1.54 3.19 -12.37
C LYS A 102 -3.02 2.84 -12.34
N LYS A 103 -3.83 3.64 -13.03
CA LYS A 103 -5.24 3.31 -13.24
C LYS A 103 -5.32 2.05 -14.10
N GLU A 104 -6.04 1.04 -13.63
CA GLU A 104 -6.42 -0.09 -14.46
C GLU A 104 -7.46 0.41 -15.47
N THR A 105 -7.08 0.51 -16.74
CA THR A 105 -8.06 0.71 -17.80
C THR A 105 -8.85 -0.58 -17.89
N SER A 106 -10.13 -0.53 -17.54
CA SER A 106 -11.10 -1.55 -17.92
C SER A 106 -10.90 -1.83 -19.40
N THR A 107 -10.36 -3.00 -19.75
CA THR A 107 -10.37 -3.47 -21.12
C THR A 107 -11.81 -3.32 -21.59
N PRO A 108 -12.08 -2.57 -22.68
CA PRO A 108 -13.43 -2.54 -23.22
C PRO A 108 -13.82 -3.99 -23.47
N LEU A 109 -14.95 -4.42 -22.89
CA LEU A 109 -15.62 -5.66 -23.29
C LEU A 109 -15.81 -5.54 -24.80
N SER A 110 -14.98 -6.24 -25.56
CA SER A 110 -15.21 -6.44 -26.98
C SER A 110 -16.39 -7.39 -27.05
N TYR A 111 -17.54 -6.84 -27.42
CA TYR A 111 -18.70 -7.60 -27.89
C TYR A 111 -18.51 -7.97 -29.35
#